data_AF-A0A916U0R6-F1
#
_entry.id   AF-A0A916U0R6-F1
#
_cell.length_a   1.000
_cell.length_b   1.000
_cell.length_c   1.000
_cell.angle_alpha   90.00
_cell.angle_beta   90.00
_cell.angle_gamma   90.00
#
_symmetry.space_group_name_H-M   'P 1'
#
loop_
_entity.id
_entity.type
_entity.pdbx_description
1 polymer ?
#
loop_
_entity_poly.entity_id
_entity_poly.type
_entity_poly.pdbx_seq_one_letter_code
_entity_poly.pdbx_strand_id
1 'polypeptide(L)'
;MGTDAEQSWWEEHNDRIRQVHETGFGENLSLLSHEICNLLTDVDAAFTITGADTPGWADPHIAGVAPDEAEYGRCPNPEKFLIVVARAQAWTKVLLNRGWARETSDVDWAFRPTVPDGAVTILEPAAEGAVPLVLTTHTRVDSDHLVNVRIAAGNPAVSLASIPHCECDACDDGSDALLEDLDQWVLSVVDGSLHAEITADRFITRTSFGAHGGSVQNLGKPTAFTAGPWPPDWTPRTLSPGFEMQPPRAPFPRSTVGVIVRRLLRRP
;
A
#
# COMPACT_ATOMS: atom_id res chain seq x y z
N MET A 1 4.49 29.15 25.69
CA MET A 1 3.90 28.51 24.50
C MET A 1 4.37 27.08 24.55
N GLY A 2 3.51 26.17 25.01
CA GLY A 2 3.81 24.75 24.98
C GLY A 2 3.93 24.32 23.54
N THR A 3 4.98 23.58 23.22
CA THR A 3 5.04 22.77 22.01
C THR A 3 3.83 21.84 22.06
N ASP A 4 2.83 22.05 21.18
CA ASP A 4 1.92 20.96 20.85
C ASP A 4 2.84 19.82 20.42
N ALA A 5 2.78 18.69 21.15
CA ALA A 5 3.37 17.48 20.63
C ALA A 5 2.67 17.23 19.29
N GLU A 6 3.44 17.14 18.21
CA GLU A 6 2.92 16.84 16.89
C GLU A 6 2.07 15.56 17.01
N GLN A 7 0.78 15.70 16.73
CA GLN A 7 -0.19 14.64 16.96
C GLN A 7 0.12 13.48 16.00
N SER A 8 0.03 12.25 16.49
CA SER A 8 0.31 11.10 15.62
C SER A 8 -0.80 10.89 14.60
N TRP A 9 -0.46 10.37 13.40
CA TRP A 9 -1.44 10.18 12.33
C TRP A 9 -2.63 9.30 12.76
N TRP A 10 -2.43 8.34 13.66
CA TRP A 10 -3.49 7.47 14.16
C TRP A 10 -4.43 8.16 15.16
N GLU A 11 -3.94 9.14 15.90
CA GLU A 11 -4.77 10.01 16.74
C GLU A 11 -5.59 10.96 15.86
N GLU A 12 -4.95 11.60 14.88
CA GLU A 12 -5.62 12.46 13.90
C GLU A 12 -6.69 11.69 13.10
N HIS A 13 -6.37 10.46 12.69
CA HIS A 13 -7.31 9.56 12.01
C HIS A 13 -8.57 9.33 12.85
N ASN A 14 -8.39 9.03 14.14
CA ASN A 14 -9.50 8.81 15.06
C ASN A 14 -10.32 10.07 15.30
N ASP A 15 -9.66 11.24 15.43
CA ASP A 15 -10.35 12.52 15.58
C ASP A 15 -11.17 12.88 14.34
N ARG A 16 -10.60 12.68 13.14
CA ARG A 16 -11.31 12.86 11.88
C ARG A 16 -12.54 11.96 11.78
N ILE A 17 -12.44 10.68 12.15
CA ILE A 17 -13.59 9.77 12.12
C ILE A 17 -14.66 10.19 13.13
N ARG A 18 -14.28 10.60 14.34
CA ARG A 18 -15.23 11.13 15.34
C ARG A 18 -15.98 12.34 14.79
N GLN A 19 -15.26 13.29 14.18
CA GLN A 19 -15.86 14.46 13.56
C GLN A 19 -16.82 14.08 12.43
N VAL A 20 -16.49 13.10 11.60
CA VAL A 20 -17.39 12.61 10.54
C VAL A 20 -18.65 11.97 11.16
N HIS A 21 -18.53 11.17 12.21
CA HIS A 21 -19.69 10.58 12.90
C HIS A 21 -20.62 11.63 13.52
N GLU A 22 -20.08 12.74 14.04
CA GLU A 22 -20.88 13.85 14.55
C GLU A 22 -21.76 14.49 13.47
N THR A 23 -21.36 14.42 12.20
CA THR A 23 -22.16 14.91 11.07
C THR A 23 -23.26 13.93 10.61
N GLY A 24 -23.32 12.73 11.19
CA GLY A 24 -24.27 11.68 10.79
C GLY A 24 -23.87 10.96 9.49
N PHE A 25 -22.66 11.20 8.98
CA PHE A 25 -22.08 10.47 7.85
C PHE A 25 -21.05 9.45 8.35
N GLY A 26 -20.67 8.51 7.49
CA GLY A 26 -19.51 7.64 7.74
C GLY A 26 -19.74 6.46 8.69
N GLU A 27 -20.97 5.94 8.83
CA GLU A 27 -21.27 4.77 9.69
C GLU A 27 -20.38 3.53 9.43
N ASN A 28 -19.75 3.45 8.26
CA ASN A 28 -18.83 2.37 7.88
C ASN A 28 -17.36 2.65 8.23
N LEU A 29 -17.01 3.87 8.66
CA LEU A 29 -15.66 4.23 9.06
C LEU A 29 -15.41 3.74 10.49
N SER A 30 -14.34 2.98 10.68
CA SER A 30 -14.01 2.38 11.97
C SER A 30 -12.85 3.12 12.62
N LEU A 31 -13.02 3.50 13.88
CA LEU A 31 -11.92 3.99 14.71
C LEU A 31 -10.85 2.89 14.84
N LEU A 32 -9.60 3.32 14.95
CA LEU A 32 -8.50 2.47 15.42
C LEU A 32 -8.73 2.19 16.91
N SER A 33 -8.73 0.90 17.28
CA SER A 33 -8.91 0.49 18.66
C SER A 33 -7.71 0.91 19.52
N HIS A 34 -7.87 0.88 20.85
CA HIS A 34 -6.78 1.19 21.76
C HIS A 34 -5.57 0.25 21.56
N GLU A 35 -5.81 -1.02 21.27
CA GLU A 35 -4.79 -2.02 20.98
C GLU A 35 -3.99 -1.70 19.71
N ILE A 36 -4.67 -1.19 18.68
CA ILE A 36 -4.02 -0.74 17.44
C ILE A 36 -3.18 0.51 17.70
N CYS A 37 -3.73 1.51 18.41
CA CYS A 37 -2.94 2.69 18.78
C CYS A 37 -1.70 2.31 19.59
N ASN A 38 -1.82 1.38 20.55
CA ASN A 38 -0.66 0.90 21.31
C ASN A 38 0.37 0.16 20.44
N LEU A 39 -0.07 -0.57 19.41
CA LEU A 39 0.85 -1.17 18.44
C LEU A 39 1.62 -0.09 17.67
N LEU A 40 0.93 0.94 17.18
CA LEU A 40 1.56 2.03 16.44
C LEU A 40 2.51 2.84 17.33
N THR A 41 2.16 3.09 18.59
CA THR A 41 3.06 3.69 19.59
C THR A 41 4.32 2.84 19.81
N ASP A 42 4.21 1.51 19.88
CA ASP A 42 5.38 0.64 20.01
C ASP A 42 6.27 0.67 18.76
N VAL A 43 5.67 0.73 17.57
CA VAL A 43 6.40 0.91 16.31
C VAL A 43 7.11 2.25 16.31
N ASP A 44 6.44 3.31 16.77
CA ASP A 44 7.04 4.63 16.86
C ASP A 44 8.22 4.69 17.83
N ALA A 45 8.08 4.06 19.01
CA ALA A 45 9.18 3.89 19.94
C ALA A 45 10.36 3.10 19.33
N ALA A 46 10.10 2.03 18.58
CA ALA A 46 11.14 1.30 17.86
C ALA A 46 11.75 2.12 16.70
N PHE A 47 10.96 3.00 16.09
CA PHE A 47 11.35 3.88 15.01
C PHE A 47 12.32 4.97 15.49
N THR A 48 12.19 5.48 16.72
CA THR A 48 13.18 6.41 17.30
C THR A 48 14.61 5.87 17.30
N ILE A 49 14.78 4.54 17.30
CA ILE A 49 16.09 3.87 17.26
C ILE A 49 16.50 3.54 15.82
N THR A 50 15.60 2.96 15.03
CA THR A 50 15.91 2.51 13.66
C THR A 50 16.03 3.68 12.68
N GLY A 51 15.26 4.75 12.89
CA GLY A 51 15.27 5.97 12.08
C GLY A 51 16.09 7.12 12.66
N ALA A 52 16.96 6.85 13.65
CA ALA A 52 17.75 7.88 14.33
C ALA A 52 18.61 8.74 13.35
N ASP A 53 19.04 8.13 12.24
CA ASP A 53 19.86 8.75 11.21
C ASP A 53 19.07 9.12 9.94
N THR A 54 17.72 9.07 9.98
CA THR A 54 16.84 9.36 8.86
C THR A 54 15.87 10.49 9.22
N PRO A 55 16.28 11.77 9.10
CA PRO A 55 15.43 12.90 9.46
C PRO A 55 14.19 12.97 8.55
N GLY A 56 13.04 13.30 9.14
CA GLY A 56 11.82 13.59 8.39
C GLY A 56 11.92 14.90 7.59
N TRP A 57 11.02 15.06 6.63
CA TRP A 57 10.85 16.29 5.85
C TRP A 57 9.37 16.57 5.62
N ALA A 58 9.02 17.86 5.62
CA ALA A 58 7.66 18.29 5.35
C ALA A 58 7.29 18.06 3.88
N ASP A 59 5.99 17.98 3.61
CA ASP A 59 5.44 18.03 2.25
C ASP A 59 6.01 19.27 1.51
N PRO A 60 6.78 19.07 0.42
CA PRO A 60 7.33 20.16 -0.36
C PRO A 60 6.26 20.92 -1.16
N HIS A 61 5.06 20.36 -1.30
CA HIS A 61 3.98 20.91 -2.12
C HIS A 61 3.00 21.75 -1.30
N ILE A 62 2.43 22.74 -1.98
CA ILE A 62 1.34 23.53 -1.42
C ILE A 62 0.04 22.78 -1.70
N ALA A 63 -0.73 22.49 -0.66
CA ALA A 63 -2.00 21.80 -0.76
C ALA A 63 -2.91 22.40 -1.86
N GLY A 64 -3.34 21.54 -2.79
CA GLY A 64 -4.23 21.90 -3.90
C GLY A 64 -3.54 22.56 -5.11
N VAL A 65 -2.21 22.70 -5.08
CA VAL A 65 -1.40 23.17 -6.22
C VAL A 65 -0.75 21.96 -6.86
N ALA A 66 -0.88 21.82 -8.19
CA ALA A 66 -0.20 20.77 -8.92
C ALA A 66 1.32 21.06 -9.02
N PRO A 67 2.18 20.03 -8.93
CA PRO A 67 3.63 20.17 -9.14
C PRO A 67 3.97 20.73 -10.53
N ASP A 68 5.15 21.33 -10.67
CA ASP A 68 5.67 21.73 -11.99
C ASP A 68 6.04 20.49 -12.82
N GLU A 69 5.81 20.55 -14.13
CA GLU A 69 6.24 19.53 -15.11
C GLU A 69 7.73 19.22 -14.99
N ALA A 70 8.55 20.21 -14.63
CA ALA A 70 10.00 20.05 -14.46
C ALA A 70 10.40 19.12 -13.29
N GLU A 71 9.50 18.88 -12.34
CA GLU A 71 9.72 18.05 -11.16
C GLU A 71 9.50 16.56 -11.43
N TYR A 72 8.74 16.23 -12.49
CA TYR A 72 8.53 14.84 -12.90
C TYR A 72 9.83 14.19 -13.37
N GLY A 73 10.07 12.97 -12.90
CA GLY A 73 11.25 12.17 -13.25
C GLY A 73 12.56 12.67 -12.64
N ARG A 74 12.53 13.63 -11.70
CA ARG A 74 13.70 14.08 -10.94
C ARG A 74 13.65 13.59 -9.50
N CYS A 75 14.79 13.16 -9.00
CA CYS A 75 15.00 12.85 -7.59
C CYS A 75 16.47 13.09 -7.25
N PRO A 76 16.86 14.32 -6.87
CA PRO A 76 18.26 14.66 -6.63
C PRO A 76 18.80 14.03 -5.35
N ASN A 77 17.93 13.77 -4.36
CA ASN A 77 18.31 13.28 -3.02
C ASN A 77 17.50 12.02 -2.65
N PRO A 78 17.64 10.90 -3.38
CA PRO A 78 16.85 9.68 -3.14
C PRO A 78 17.16 9.02 -1.78
N GLU A 79 18.30 9.32 -1.16
CA GLU A 79 18.62 8.83 0.19
C GLU A 79 17.63 9.30 1.27
N LYS A 80 16.84 10.36 1.02
CA LYS A 80 15.79 10.80 1.97
C LYS A 80 14.79 9.69 2.27
N PHE A 81 14.50 8.84 1.28
CA PHE A 81 13.54 7.73 1.42
C PHE A 81 14.06 6.57 2.28
N LEU A 82 15.32 6.60 2.77
CA LEU A 82 15.83 5.62 3.74
C LEU A 82 14.98 5.60 5.03
N ILE A 83 14.26 6.68 5.33
CA ILE A 83 13.32 6.74 6.45
C ILE A 83 12.24 5.65 6.37
N VAL A 84 11.77 5.31 5.17
CA VAL A 84 10.74 4.28 4.94
C VAL A 84 11.31 2.89 5.23
N VAL A 85 12.57 2.66 4.85
CA VAL A 85 13.30 1.43 5.18
C VAL A 85 13.48 1.30 6.70
N ALA A 86 13.83 2.38 7.39
CA ALA A 86 13.93 2.40 8.84
C ALA A 86 12.58 2.08 9.52
N ARG A 87 11.47 2.62 9.01
CA ARG A 87 10.12 2.30 9.53
C ARG A 87 9.74 0.83 9.31
N ALA A 88 10.07 0.26 8.15
CA ALA A 88 9.87 -1.17 7.90
C ALA A 88 10.67 -2.07 8.88
N GLN A 89 11.88 -1.64 9.25
CA GLN A 89 12.68 -2.31 10.27
C GLN A 89 12.07 -2.18 11.67
N ALA A 90 11.50 -1.02 12.02
CA ALA A 90 10.78 -0.82 13.27
C ALA A 90 9.59 -1.78 13.40
N TRP A 91 8.78 -1.89 12.35
CA TRP A 91 7.69 -2.88 12.27
C TRP A 91 8.17 -4.30 12.45
N THR A 92 9.20 -4.70 11.70
CA THR A 92 9.81 -6.04 11.80
C THR A 92 10.20 -6.35 13.25
N LYS A 93 10.91 -5.42 13.91
CA LYS A 93 11.36 -5.57 15.30
C LYS A 93 10.18 -5.71 16.26
N VAL A 94 9.14 -4.90 16.14
CA VAL A 94 7.98 -4.95 17.04
C VAL A 94 7.20 -6.26 16.87
N LEU A 95 6.95 -6.68 15.63
CA LEU A 95 6.19 -7.91 15.35
C LEU A 95 6.92 -9.16 15.84
N LEU A 96 8.25 -9.22 15.68
CA LEU A 96 9.09 -10.28 16.23
C LEU A 96 9.13 -10.26 17.76
N ASN A 97 9.31 -9.08 18.36
CA ASN A 97 9.38 -8.95 19.83
C ASN A 97 8.07 -9.29 20.53
N ARG A 98 6.93 -9.04 19.88
CA ARG A 98 5.60 -9.45 20.36
C ARG A 98 5.33 -10.94 20.19
N GLY A 99 6.21 -11.67 19.50
CA GLY A 99 6.06 -13.10 19.21
C GLY A 99 4.92 -13.40 18.23
N TRP A 100 4.46 -12.39 17.48
CA TRP A 100 3.38 -12.54 16.51
C TRP A 100 3.83 -13.15 15.20
N ALA A 101 5.13 -13.09 14.92
CA ALA A 101 5.74 -13.75 13.77
C ALA A 101 7.14 -14.28 14.06
N ARG A 102 7.62 -15.08 13.12
CA ARG A 102 9.02 -15.52 13.01
C ARG A 102 9.53 -15.22 11.60
N GLU A 103 10.82 -14.99 11.47
CA GLU A 103 11.43 -14.91 10.14
C GLU A 103 11.44 -16.27 9.44
N THR A 104 11.29 -16.25 8.12
CA THR A 104 11.44 -17.39 7.22
C THR A 104 12.15 -16.96 5.95
N SER A 105 12.60 -17.92 5.14
CA SER A 105 13.43 -17.68 3.96
C SER A 105 12.73 -17.88 2.63
N ASP A 106 11.48 -18.36 2.63
CA ASP A 106 10.78 -18.71 1.40
C ASP A 106 9.31 -18.35 1.44
N VAL A 107 8.80 -17.92 0.29
CA VAL A 107 7.39 -17.63 0.04
C VAL A 107 7.09 -17.86 -1.44
N ASP A 108 6.00 -18.56 -1.72
CA ASP A 108 5.52 -18.68 -3.09
C ASP A 108 4.98 -17.33 -3.55
N TRP A 109 5.21 -16.94 -4.81
CA TRP A 109 4.72 -15.66 -5.34
C TRP A 109 3.55 -15.87 -6.30
N ALA A 110 2.42 -15.22 -6.03
CA ALA A 110 1.32 -15.08 -6.98
C ALA A 110 1.54 -13.89 -7.90
N PHE A 111 2.02 -12.78 -7.33
CA PHE A 111 2.33 -11.55 -8.02
C PHE A 111 3.63 -10.96 -7.50
N ARG A 112 4.70 -11.16 -8.28
CA ARG A 112 6.04 -10.74 -7.89
C ARG A 112 6.26 -9.26 -8.27
N PRO A 113 7.03 -8.51 -7.47
CA PRO A 113 7.60 -7.24 -7.91
C PRO A 113 8.36 -7.37 -9.24
N THR A 114 8.30 -6.33 -10.07
CA THR A 114 8.94 -6.29 -11.40
C THR A 114 10.48 -6.36 -11.32
N VAL A 115 11.05 -6.02 -10.17
CA VAL A 115 12.50 -6.01 -9.91
C VAL A 115 12.79 -6.88 -8.69
N PRO A 116 13.52 -8.02 -8.84
CA PRO A 116 13.75 -8.96 -7.75
C PRO A 116 14.91 -8.58 -6.82
N ASP A 117 15.67 -7.52 -7.12
CA ASP A 117 16.78 -7.08 -6.29
C ASP A 117 16.28 -6.52 -4.95
N GLY A 118 17.12 -6.46 -3.92
CA GLY A 118 16.74 -5.95 -2.59
C GLY A 118 16.80 -6.99 -1.47
N ALA A 119 16.85 -6.51 -0.22
CA ALA A 119 16.84 -7.36 0.96
C ALA A 119 15.39 -7.72 1.31
N VAL A 120 15.09 -9.02 1.29
CA VAL A 120 13.75 -9.56 1.57
C VAL A 120 13.69 -10.06 3.01
N THR A 121 12.73 -9.54 3.78
CA THR A 121 12.34 -10.05 5.10
C THR A 121 10.95 -10.66 4.99
N ILE A 122 10.82 -11.94 5.34
CA ILE A 122 9.53 -12.65 5.34
C ILE A 122 9.17 -12.96 6.79
N LEU A 123 8.01 -12.49 7.21
CA LEU A 123 7.46 -12.69 8.54
C LEU A 123 6.28 -13.66 8.44
N GLU A 124 6.50 -14.87 8.92
CA GLU A 124 5.47 -15.90 9.03
C GLU A 124 4.68 -15.69 10.34
N PRO A 125 3.36 -15.45 10.29
CA PRO A 125 2.57 -15.23 11.50
C PRO A 125 2.44 -16.50 12.33
N ALA A 126 2.26 -16.33 13.64
CA ALA A 126 1.98 -17.43 14.55
C ALA A 126 0.51 -17.86 14.56
N ALA A 127 -0.41 -16.95 14.21
CA ALA A 127 -1.85 -17.19 14.27
C ALA A 127 -2.39 -17.93 13.03
N GLU A 128 -3.36 -18.82 13.25
CA GLU A 128 -4.06 -19.49 12.16
C GLU A 128 -4.94 -18.51 11.38
N GLY A 129 -4.94 -18.61 10.05
CA GLY A 129 -5.70 -17.73 9.16
C GLY A 129 -5.02 -16.37 8.89
N ALA A 130 -4.06 -15.96 9.72
CA ALA A 130 -3.17 -14.86 9.38
C ALA A 130 -2.28 -15.24 8.18
N VAL A 131 -1.87 -14.23 7.41
CA VAL A 131 -1.04 -14.43 6.21
C VAL A 131 0.36 -13.88 6.40
N PRO A 132 1.39 -14.47 5.75
CA PRO A 132 2.75 -13.94 5.76
C PRO A 132 2.81 -12.49 5.27
N LEU A 133 3.69 -11.71 5.90
CA LEU A 133 4.08 -10.36 5.46
C LEU A 133 5.48 -10.43 4.87
N VAL A 134 5.65 -9.88 3.67
CA VAL A 134 6.93 -9.81 2.98
C VAL A 134 7.29 -8.34 2.80
N LEU A 135 8.45 -7.95 3.32
CA LEU A 135 9.02 -6.61 3.17
C LEU A 135 10.27 -6.73 2.30
N THR A 136 10.26 -6.13 1.12
CA THR A 136 11.45 -6.04 0.26
C THR A 136 12.00 -4.62 0.34
N THR A 137 13.24 -4.48 0.79
CA THR A 137 13.90 -3.18 0.98
C THR A 137 14.94 -2.97 -0.10
N HIS A 138 14.85 -1.83 -0.78
CA HIS A 138 15.82 -1.38 -1.76
C HIS A 138 16.55 -0.18 -1.17
N THR A 139 17.87 -0.29 -1.00
CA THR A 139 18.69 0.76 -0.38
C THR A 139 19.80 1.28 -1.30
N ARG A 140 19.96 0.66 -2.47
CA ARG A 140 20.94 1.10 -3.47
C ARG A 140 20.30 2.17 -4.34
N VAL A 141 21.04 3.26 -4.54
CA VAL A 141 20.69 4.33 -5.47
C VAL A 141 21.52 4.16 -6.74
N ASP A 142 20.90 3.68 -7.80
CA ASP A 142 21.40 3.79 -9.17
C ASP A 142 20.24 4.11 -10.12
N SER A 143 20.51 4.24 -11.43
CA SER A 143 19.47 4.63 -12.40
C SER A 143 18.30 3.65 -12.49
N ASP A 144 18.50 2.41 -12.03
CA ASP A 144 17.54 1.31 -12.19
C ASP A 144 16.84 0.98 -10.86
N HIS A 145 17.40 1.41 -9.72
CA HIS A 145 16.89 1.18 -8.38
C HIS A 145 17.03 2.42 -7.51
N LEU A 146 15.90 2.94 -7.04
CA LEU A 146 15.86 3.96 -6.00
C LEU A 146 15.39 3.34 -4.68
N VAL A 147 15.49 4.12 -3.60
CA VAL A 147 15.19 3.64 -2.25
C VAL A 147 13.68 3.50 -2.07
N ASN A 148 13.21 2.27 -1.86
CA ASN A 148 11.81 1.98 -1.56
C ASN A 148 11.65 0.72 -0.70
N VAL A 149 10.46 0.58 -0.13
CA VAL A 149 9.98 -0.62 0.54
C VAL A 149 8.79 -1.17 -0.22
N ARG A 150 8.86 -2.42 -0.63
CA ARG A 150 7.70 -3.15 -1.17
C ARG A 150 7.08 -4.02 -0.11
N ILE A 151 5.76 -3.96 -0.05
CA ILE A 151 4.95 -4.69 0.90
C ILE A 151 4.15 -5.73 0.11
N ALA A 152 4.29 -7.00 0.47
CA ALA A 152 3.49 -8.09 -0.08
C ALA A 152 2.92 -8.96 1.04
N ALA A 153 1.83 -9.65 0.77
CA ALA A 153 1.23 -10.56 1.74
C ALA A 153 0.61 -11.78 1.10
N GLY A 154 0.43 -12.85 1.89
CA GLY A 154 -0.18 -14.10 1.44
C GLY A 154 0.83 -15.22 1.20
N ASN A 155 0.30 -16.42 1.04
CA ASN A 155 1.05 -17.57 0.53
C ASN A 155 0.13 -18.36 -0.41
N PRO A 156 0.22 -18.15 -1.74
CA PRO A 156 1.25 -17.36 -2.44
C PRO A 156 1.09 -15.83 -2.27
N ALA A 157 2.21 -15.12 -2.15
CA ALA A 157 2.31 -13.69 -1.89
C ALA A 157 1.89 -12.82 -3.08
N VAL A 158 1.17 -11.74 -2.77
CA VAL A 158 0.74 -10.70 -3.70
C VAL A 158 1.41 -9.39 -3.31
N SER A 159 2.14 -8.76 -4.24
CA SER A 159 2.67 -7.40 -4.06
C SER A 159 1.52 -6.41 -3.91
N LEU A 160 1.45 -5.73 -2.76
CA LEU A 160 0.37 -4.81 -2.39
C LEU A 160 0.74 -3.36 -2.69
N ALA A 161 1.94 -2.94 -2.28
CA ALA A 161 2.40 -1.56 -2.39
C ALA A 161 3.92 -1.47 -2.58
N SER A 162 4.36 -0.34 -3.11
CA SER A 162 5.75 0.11 -3.15
C SER A 162 5.77 1.53 -2.59
N ILE A 163 6.63 1.80 -1.62
CA ILE A 163 6.66 3.08 -0.89
C ILE A 163 8.10 3.63 -0.91
N PRO A 164 8.33 4.81 -1.49
CA PRO A 164 7.36 5.59 -2.27
C PRO A 164 6.88 4.83 -3.53
N HIS A 165 5.67 5.15 -3.98
CA HIS A 165 5.06 4.56 -5.18
C HIS A 165 5.65 5.15 -6.47
N CYS A 166 6.11 6.40 -6.37
CA CYS A 166 6.81 7.14 -7.39
C CYS A 166 7.91 7.94 -6.70
N GLU A 167 9.13 7.85 -7.20
CA GLU A 167 10.31 8.39 -6.51
C GLU A 167 10.68 9.80 -7.01
N CYS A 168 9.82 10.45 -7.80
CA CYS A 168 10.08 11.80 -8.29
C CYS A 168 9.60 12.90 -7.34
N ASP A 169 10.22 14.08 -7.39
CA ASP A 169 9.89 15.23 -6.55
C ASP A 169 8.42 15.66 -6.71
N ALA A 170 7.84 15.51 -7.91
CA ALA A 170 6.42 15.80 -8.15
C ALA A 170 5.44 14.87 -7.41
N CYS A 171 5.89 13.73 -6.89
CA CYS A 171 5.07 12.77 -6.14
C CYS A 171 5.52 12.65 -4.68
N ASP A 172 6.39 13.56 -4.22
CA ASP A 172 6.86 13.59 -2.85
C ASP A 172 5.86 14.34 -1.97
N ASP A 173 5.09 13.61 -1.16
CA ASP A 173 4.11 14.17 -0.23
C ASP A 173 4.68 14.38 1.20
N GLY A 174 6.02 14.35 1.36
CA GLY A 174 6.67 14.45 2.67
C GLY A 174 6.87 13.10 3.37
N SER A 175 7.69 13.08 4.43
CA SER A 175 7.97 11.84 5.16
C SER A 175 6.74 11.28 5.86
N ASP A 176 5.90 12.13 6.43
CA ASP A 176 4.80 11.69 7.31
C ASP A 176 3.74 10.93 6.52
N ALA A 177 3.44 11.39 5.29
CA ALA A 177 2.54 10.69 4.38
C ALA A 177 3.08 9.31 3.97
N LEU A 178 4.39 9.19 3.71
CA LEU A 178 5.02 7.91 3.37
C LEU A 178 5.05 6.94 4.55
N LEU A 179 5.28 7.45 5.77
CA LEU A 179 5.26 6.65 7.00
C LEU A 179 3.85 6.19 7.33
N GLU A 180 2.84 7.06 7.18
CA GLU A 180 1.43 6.70 7.31
C GLU A 180 1.03 5.63 6.29
N ASP A 181 1.37 5.78 5.01
CA ASP A 181 1.04 4.79 3.96
C ASP A 181 1.65 3.42 4.29
N LEU A 182 2.92 3.39 4.72
CA LEU A 182 3.58 2.16 5.14
C LEU A 182 2.88 1.52 6.34
N ASP A 183 2.59 2.32 7.37
CA ASP A 183 1.90 1.85 8.57
C ASP A 183 0.51 1.30 8.21
N GLN A 184 -0.25 1.96 7.36
CA GLN A 184 -1.59 1.52 6.93
C GLN A 184 -1.54 0.17 6.21
N TRP A 185 -0.57 -0.03 5.30
CA TRP A 185 -0.42 -1.31 4.59
C TRP A 185 0.02 -2.44 5.51
N VAL A 186 1.05 -2.22 6.34
CA VAL A 186 1.53 -3.24 7.28
C VAL A 186 0.43 -3.56 8.30
N LEU A 187 -0.25 -2.55 8.84
CA LEU A 187 -1.35 -2.72 9.78
C LEU A 187 -2.51 -3.51 9.16
N SER A 188 -2.87 -3.26 7.90
CA SER A 188 -3.95 -4.00 7.22
C SER A 188 -3.67 -5.49 7.09
N VAL A 189 -2.39 -5.88 7.00
CA VAL A 189 -1.97 -7.29 7.05
C VAL A 189 -2.05 -7.83 8.47
N VAL A 190 -1.52 -7.08 9.44
CA VAL A 190 -1.37 -7.52 10.84
C VAL A 190 -2.73 -7.59 11.57
N ASP A 191 -3.63 -6.64 11.31
CA ASP A 191 -4.95 -6.60 11.93
C ASP A 191 -6.00 -7.44 11.18
N GLY A 192 -5.61 -8.05 10.05
CA GLY A 192 -6.49 -8.88 9.23
C GLY A 192 -7.47 -8.09 8.36
N SER A 193 -7.41 -6.76 8.35
CA SER A 193 -8.25 -5.94 7.47
C SER A 193 -7.67 -5.83 6.07
N LEU A 194 -7.34 -6.96 5.44
CA LEU A 194 -6.84 -7.06 4.07
C LEU A 194 -7.59 -8.16 3.30
N HIS A 195 -8.05 -7.81 2.11
CA HIS A 195 -8.44 -8.75 1.07
C HIS A 195 -7.66 -8.47 -0.21
N ALA A 196 -7.13 -9.50 -0.85
CA ALA A 196 -6.46 -9.40 -2.13
C ALA A 196 -7.04 -10.43 -3.10
N GLU A 197 -7.36 -10.00 -4.32
CA GLU A 197 -7.75 -10.82 -5.46
C GLU A 197 -6.85 -10.46 -6.63
N ILE A 198 -6.22 -11.46 -7.23
CA ILE A 198 -5.45 -11.29 -8.46
C ILE A 198 -5.81 -12.35 -9.49
N THR A 199 -6.08 -11.87 -10.71
CA THR A 199 -6.41 -12.65 -11.89
C THR A 199 -5.47 -12.25 -13.04
N ALA A 200 -5.65 -12.87 -14.22
CA ALA A 200 -4.83 -12.59 -15.39
C ALA A 200 -4.98 -11.15 -15.92
N ASP A 201 -6.09 -10.49 -15.61
CA ASP A 201 -6.46 -9.18 -16.13
C ASP A 201 -6.43 -8.07 -15.08
N ARG A 202 -6.57 -8.41 -13.79
CA ARG A 202 -6.69 -7.40 -12.72
C ARG A 202 -6.11 -7.86 -11.39
N PHE A 203 -5.70 -6.88 -10.59
CA PHE A 203 -5.54 -7.05 -9.15
C PHE A 203 -6.48 -6.08 -8.44
N ILE A 204 -7.03 -6.52 -7.32
CA ILE A 204 -7.85 -5.74 -6.42
C ILE A 204 -7.37 -6.03 -5.01
N THR A 205 -7.06 -4.98 -4.26
CA THR A 205 -6.77 -5.04 -2.83
C THR A 205 -7.72 -4.14 -2.10
N ARG A 206 -8.32 -4.62 -1.02
CA ARG A 206 -9.21 -3.86 -0.14
C ARG A 206 -8.64 -3.91 1.27
N THR A 207 -8.57 -2.76 1.90
CA THR A 207 -8.22 -2.61 3.31
C THR A 207 -9.31 -1.85 4.04
N SER A 208 -9.19 -1.70 5.35
CA SER A 208 -10.04 -0.78 6.11
C SER A 208 -9.77 0.70 5.81
N PHE A 209 -8.64 1.02 5.17
CA PHE A 209 -8.27 2.38 4.78
C PHE A 209 -8.68 2.75 3.34
N GLY A 210 -8.92 1.76 2.48
CA GLY A 210 -9.38 2.00 1.12
C GLY A 210 -9.31 0.77 0.24
N ALA A 211 -9.51 0.97 -1.06
CA ALA A 211 -9.32 -0.05 -2.06
C ALA A 211 -8.30 0.45 -3.10
N HIS A 212 -7.57 -0.48 -3.69
CA HIS A 212 -6.65 -0.24 -4.79
C HIS A 212 -6.81 -1.34 -5.83
N GLY A 213 -6.48 -1.05 -7.08
CA GLY A 213 -6.52 -2.04 -8.13
C GLY A 213 -5.96 -1.51 -9.44
N GLY A 214 -5.71 -2.43 -10.36
CA GLY A 214 -5.12 -2.10 -11.65
C GLY A 214 -4.98 -3.34 -12.52
N SER A 215 -4.35 -3.15 -13.69
CA SER A 215 -4.03 -4.25 -14.60
C SER A 215 -2.81 -5.02 -14.12
N VAL A 216 -2.83 -6.34 -14.30
CA VAL A 216 -1.70 -7.22 -13.95
C VAL A 216 -0.83 -7.48 -15.16
N GLN A 217 0.48 -7.38 -14.97
CA GLN A 217 1.48 -7.93 -15.88
C GLN A 217 2.31 -8.93 -15.08
N ASN A 218 2.76 -10.04 -15.68
CA ASN A 218 3.59 -11.06 -15.02
C ASN A 218 2.91 -11.80 -13.84
N LEU A 219 1.65 -12.22 -14.03
CA LEU A 219 0.97 -13.09 -13.07
C LEU A 219 1.69 -14.43 -12.95
N GLY A 220 2.06 -14.82 -11.73
CA GLY A 220 2.52 -16.17 -11.43
C GLY A 220 1.36 -17.15 -11.34
N LYS A 221 0.39 -16.86 -10.46
CA LYS A 221 -0.80 -17.70 -10.24
C LYS A 221 -2.00 -16.85 -9.80
N PRO A 222 -3.21 -17.07 -10.34
CA PRO A 222 -4.42 -16.45 -9.81
C PRO A 222 -4.65 -16.84 -8.35
N THR A 223 -4.94 -15.86 -7.51
CA THR A 223 -5.07 -16.03 -6.06
C THR A 223 -6.11 -15.07 -5.50
N ALA A 224 -6.86 -15.51 -4.51
CA ALA A 224 -7.67 -14.65 -3.68
C ALA A 224 -7.54 -15.08 -2.22
N PHE A 225 -7.37 -14.12 -1.31
CA PHE A 225 -7.34 -14.38 0.13
C PHE A 225 -7.88 -13.19 0.92
N THR A 226 -8.32 -13.47 2.14
CA THR A 226 -8.59 -12.48 3.18
C THR A 226 -7.71 -12.82 4.36
N ALA A 227 -6.96 -11.85 4.87
CA ALA A 227 -6.08 -12.04 6.01
C ALA A 227 -6.89 -12.22 7.31
N GLY A 228 -6.46 -13.14 8.16
CA GLY A 228 -6.82 -13.13 9.58
C GLY A 228 -5.89 -12.22 10.38
N PRO A 229 -6.32 -11.77 11.58
CA PRO A 229 -5.48 -10.95 12.45
C PRO A 229 -4.32 -11.79 13.01
N TRP A 230 -3.16 -11.18 13.15
CA TRP A 230 -1.99 -11.81 13.79
C TRP A 230 -2.19 -11.99 15.30
N PRO A 231 -2.77 -11.02 16.02
CA PRO A 231 -3.14 -11.23 17.41
C PRO A 231 -4.45 -12.04 17.48
N PRO A 232 -4.51 -13.13 18.26
CA PRO A 232 -5.67 -14.03 18.26
C PRO A 232 -6.96 -13.39 18.80
N ASP A 233 -6.82 -12.35 19.63
CA ASP A 233 -7.96 -11.68 20.27
C ASP A 233 -8.45 -10.44 19.50
N TRP A 234 -7.89 -10.18 18.32
CA TRP A 234 -8.31 -9.05 17.50
C TRP A 234 -9.46 -9.44 16.58
N THR A 235 -10.36 -8.48 16.37
CA THR A 235 -11.38 -8.57 15.31
C THR A 235 -10.92 -7.71 14.15
N PRO A 236 -10.82 -8.26 12.92
CA PRO A 236 -10.48 -7.47 11.75
C PRO A 236 -11.39 -6.27 11.56
N ARG A 237 -10.81 -5.12 11.25
CA ARG A 237 -11.58 -3.93 10.89
C ARG A 237 -12.35 -4.16 9.60
N THR A 238 -13.49 -3.48 9.47
CA THR A 238 -14.34 -3.55 8.28
C THR A 238 -13.56 -3.10 7.05
N LEU A 239 -13.54 -3.94 6.01
CA LEU A 239 -12.95 -3.58 4.72
C LEU A 239 -13.76 -2.45 4.08
N SER A 240 -13.08 -1.48 3.47
CA SER A 240 -13.74 -0.46 2.66
C SER A 240 -14.62 -1.12 1.61
N PRO A 241 -15.79 -0.56 1.28
CA PRO A 241 -16.54 -1.02 0.12
C PRO A 241 -15.60 -0.96 -1.11
N GLY A 242 -15.52 -2.08 -1.83
CA GLY A 242 -14.61 -2.17 -2.98
C GLY A 242 -15.07 -1.29 -4.12
N PHE A 243 -14.18 -1.01 -5.07
CA PHE A 243 -14.61 -0.48 -6.36
C PHE A 243 -15.41 -1.56 -7.09
N GLU A 244 -16.65 -1.24 -7.47
CA GLU A 244 -17.28 -1.96 -8.58
C GLU A 244 -16.60 -1.46 -9.86
N MET A 245 -15.48 -2.09 -10.23
CA MET A 245 -14.90 -1.84 -11.55
C MET A 245 -15.94 -2.26 -12.59
N GLN A 246 -16.47 -1.28 -13.31
CA GLN A 246 -17.37 -1.52 -14.43
C GLN A 246 -16.68 -2.52 -15.36
N PRO A 247 -17.31 -3.66 -15.73
CA PRO A 247 -16.69 -4.62 -16.63
C PRO A 247 -16.24 -3.87 -17.89
N PRO A 248 -15.13 -4.29 -18.53
CA PRO A 248 -14.67 -3.65 -19.76
C PRO A 248 -15.87 -3.58 -20.70
N ARG A 249 -16.25 -2.36 -21.10
CA ARG A 249 -17.31 -2.17 -22.10
C ARG A 249 -16.96 -3.09 -23.25
N ALA A 250 -17.89 -4.00 -23.58
CA ALA A 250 -17.74 -4.90 -24.71
C ALA A 250 -17.22 -4.08 -25.90
N PRO A 251 -16.21 -4.58 -26.65
CA PRO A 251 -15.67 -3.85 -27.79
C PRO A 251 -16.85 -3.42 -28.65
N PHE A 252 -16.92 -2.12 -28.97
CA PHE A 252 -17.93 -1.57 -29.85
C PHE A 252 -18.14 -2.54 -31.01
N PRO A 253 -19.39 -2.96 -31.32
CA PRO A 253 -19.62 -3.85 -32.44
C PRO A 253 -18.97 -3.22 -33.66
N ARG A 254 -18.01 -3.94 -34.27
CA ARG A 254 -17.39 -3.55 -35.53
C ARG A 254 -18.55 -3.17 -36.44
N SER A 255 -18.63 -1.90 -36.79
CA SER A 255 -19.59 -1.44 -37.76
C SER A 255 -19.35 -2.24 -39.03
N THR A 256 -20.30 -3.11 -39.35
CA THR A 256 -20.42 -3.72 -40.65
C THR A 256 -20.78 -2.61 -41.63
N VAL A 257 -19.83 -1.74 -41.96
CA VAL A 257 -19.93 -0.90 -43.16
C VAL A 257 -19.68 -1.85 -44.32
N GLY A 258 -20.77 -2.48 -44.71
CA GLY A 258 -20.85 -3.31 -45.88
C GLY A 258 -20.36 -2.54 -47.10
N VAL A 259 -19.41 -3.16 -47.77
CA VAL A 259 -19.43 -3.33 -49.23
C VAL A 259 -20.87 -3.20 -49.75
N ILE A 260 -21.14 -2.14 -50.53
CA ILE A 260 -22.03 -2.07 -51.72
C ILE A 260 -22.19 -0.58 -52.07
N VAL A 261 -21.25 -0.03 -52.84
CA VAL A 261 -21.56 1.00 -53.87
C VAL A 261 -20.63 0.77 -55.07
N ARG A 262 -20.84 -0.36 -55.77
CA ARG A 262 -20.39 -0.55 -57.16
C ARG A 262 -21.49 -1.27 -57.93
N ARG A 263 -22.56 -0.53 -58.22
CA ARG A 263 -23.52 -0.78 -59.30
C ARG A 263 -24.52 0.35 -59.27
N LEU A 264 -24.32 1.34 -60.14
CA LEU A 264 -25.35 2.19 -60.77
C LEU A 264 -24.67 3.33 -61.55
N LEU A 265 -23.84 2.97 -62.53
CA LEU A 265 -23.51 3.83 -63.67
C LEU A 265 -23.37 2.91 -64.90
N ARG A 266 -24.13 3.22 -65.97
CA ARG A 266 -24.55 2.42 -67.15
C ARG A 266 -25.90 1.71 -66.91
N ARG A 267 -27.00 1.95 -67.63
CA ARG A 267 -27.34 2.63 -68.91
C ARG A 267 -28.91 2.69 -68.98
N PRO A 268 -29.58 3.34 -69.95
CA PRO A 268 -29.15 3.80 -71.28
C PRO A 268 -28.79 5.28 -71.36
#